data_AF-A0A3G6ZJF7-F1
#
_entry.id   AF-A0A3G6ZJF7-F1
#
_cell.length_a   1.000
_cell.length_b   1.000
_cell.length_c   1.000
_cell.angle_alpha   90.00
_cell.angle_beta   90.00
_cell.angle_gamma   90.00
#
_symmetry.space_group_name_H-M   'P 1'
#
loop_
_entity.id
_entity.type
_entity.pdbx_description
1 polymer ?
#
loop_
_entity_poly.entity_id
_entity_poly.type
_entity_poly.pdbx_seq_one_letter_code
_entity_poly.pdbx_strand_id
1 'polypeptide(L)'
;MRRMPVGLVIAAIIAGVLVLGGVILYIAGSSAGTASFGWFAYQPISGAAFFPSSLVVLTPLTATGAAIAIAGLIGFGVIAGFIVGRRHPTGR
;
A
#
# COMPACT_ATOMS: atom_id res chain seq x y z
N MET A 1 28.55 -4.62 -19.43
CA MET A 1 27.64 -4.10 -18.38
C MET A 1 27.00 -2.80 -18.88
N ARG A 2 25.76 -2.86 -19.39
CA ARG A 2 25.01 -1.65 -19.80
C ARG A 2 24.75 -0.83 -18.53
N ARG A 3 25.44 0.30 -18.34
CA ARG A 3 25.22 1.16 -17.17
C ARG A 3 23.76 1.63 -17.24
N MET A 4 22.95 1.20 -16.27
CA MET A 4 21.60 1.74 -16.13
C MET A 4 21.74 3.26 -15.93
N PRO A 5 20.95 4.09 -16.63
CA PRO A 5 21.01 5.52 -16.40
C PRO A 5 20.69 5.78 -14.93
N VAL A 6 21.53 6.58 -14.26
CA VAL A 6 21.42 6.84 -12.81
C VAL A 6 20.00 7.30 -12.43
N GLY A 7 19.34 8.08 -13.29
CA GLY A 7 17.95 8.49 -13.09
C GLY A 7 16.94 7.35 -12.99
N LEU A 8 17.16 6.23 -13.70
CA LEU A 8 16.28 5.06 -13.61
C LEU A 8 16.49 4.29 -12.30
N VAL A 9 17.72 4.26 -11.79
CA VAL A 9 18.01 3.67 -10.47
C VAL A 9 17.37 4.51 -9.37
N ILE A 10 17.50 5.83 -9.44
CA ILE A 10 16.84 6.76 -8.51
C ILE A 10 15.32 6.58 -8.54
N ALA A 11 14.72 6.53 -9.73
CA ALA A 11 13.28 6.32 -9.88
C ALA A 11 12.82 4.99 -9.27
N ALA A 12 13.60 3.91 -9.45
CA ALA A 12 13.29 2.61 -8.87
C ALA A 12 13.38 2.62 -7.34
N ILE A 13 14.36 3.34 -6.78
CA ILE A 13 14.48 3.52 -5.32
C ILE A 13 13.28 4.29 -4.78
N ILE A 14 12.90 5.40 -5.42
CA ILE A 14 11.74 6.21 -5.00
C ILE A 14 10.46 5.37 -5.05
N ALA A 15 10.24 4.62 -6.13
CA ALA A 15 9.10 3.70 -6.24
C ALA A 15 9.13 2.64 -5.12
N GLY A 16 10.30 2.07 -4.83
CA GLY A 16 10.55 1.17 -3.69
C GLY A 16 10.11 1.75 -2.35
N VAL A 17 10.58 2.97 -2.05
CA VAL A 17 10.26 3.68 -0.81
C VAL A 17 8.77 4.00 -0.74
N LEU A 18 8.14 4.41 -1.84
CA LEU A 18 6.69 4.66 -1.89
C LEU A 18 5.90 3.38 -1.60
N VAL A 19 6.24 2.25 -2.22
CA VAL A 19 5.56 0.98 -1.93
C VAL A 19 5.72 0.60 -0.46
N LEU A 20 6.94 0.57 0.05
CA LEU A 20 7.20 0.17 1.44
C LEU A 20 6.54 1.12 2.44
N GLY A 21 6.72 2.43 2.26
CA GLY A 21 6.12 3.45 3.12
C GLY A 21 4.59 3.40 3.07
N GLY A 22 4.00 3.27 1.89
CA GLY A 22 2.55 3.13 1.73
C GLY A 22 1.99 1.89 2.41
N VAL A 23 2.65 0.73 2.27
CA VAL A 23 2.26 -0.51 2.95
C VAL A 23 2.37 -0.38 4.47
N ILE A 24 3.45 0.22 4.98
CA ILE A 24 3.62 0.46 6.42
C ILE A 24 2.48 1.34 6.95
N LEU A 25 2.15 2.44 6.27
CA LEU A 25 1.06 3.32 6.66
C LEU A 25 -0.31 2.64 6.58
N TYR A 26 -0.52 1.82 5.55
CA TYR A 26 -1.73 1.02 5.40
C TYR A 26 -1.92 0.05 6.59
N ILE A 27 -0.86 -0.66 6.97
CA ILE A 27 -0.88 -1.59 8.11
C ILE A 27 -1.05 -0.83 9.43
N ALA A 28 -0.32 0.27 9.62
CA ALA A 28 -0.42 1.09 10.82
C ALA A 28 -1.82 1.71 10.99
N GLY A 29 -2.47 2.05 9.89
CA GLY A 29 -3.83 2.58 9.85
C GLY A 29 -4.92 1.52 9.84
N SER A 30 -4.61 0.22 9.82
CA SER A 30 -5.65 -0.81 9.90
C SER A 30 -6.01 -1.02 11.37
N SER A 31 -7.19 -0.54 11.76
CA SER A 31 -7.76 -0.85 13.06
C SER A 31 -8.14 -2.33 13.10
N ALA A 32 -7.27 -3.19 13.63
CA ALA A 32 -7.65 -4.54 14.03
C ALA A 32 -8.65 -4.39 15.19
N GLY A 33 -9.95 -4.43 14.87
CA GLY A 33 -11.00 -4.44 15.89
C GLY A 33 -10.81 -5.68 16.75
N THR A 34 -10.17 -5.53 17.91
CA THR A 34 -10.06 -6.60 18.90
C THR A 34 -11.46 -6.87 19.41
N ALA A 35 -12.11 -7.90 18.87
CA ALA A 35 -13.37 -8.37 19.41
C ALA A 35 -13.10 -9.02 20.77
N SER A 36 -13.27 -8.27 21.85
CA SER A 36 -13.20 -8.80 23.21
C SER A 36 -14.56 -9.41 23.55
N PHE A 37 -14.69 -10.72 23.37
CA PHE A 37 -15.81 -11.47 23.96
C PHE A 37 -15.37 -11.95 25.34
N GLY A 38 -16.07 -11.52 26.39
CA GLY A 38 -15.96 -12.04 27.75
C GLY A 38 -17.33 -12.50 28.23
N TRP A 39 -17.38 -13.51 29.12
CA TRP A 39 -18.64 -14.04 29.66
C TRP A 39 -19.42 -13.03 30.52
N PHE A 40 -18.78 -11.91 30.88
CA PHE A 40 -19.43 -10.69 31.32
C PHE A 40 -19.63 -9.78 30.12
N ALA A 41 -20.80 -9.86 29.49
CA ALA A 41 -21.24 -8.88 28.51
C ALA A 41 -21.49 -7.55 29.22
N TYR A 42 -20.43 -6.77 29.46
CA TYR A 42 -20.59 -5.35 29.69
C TYR A 42 -21.33 -4.80 28.47
N GLN A 43 -22.46 -4.13 28.72
CA GLN A 43 -23.16 -3.29 27.75
C GLN A 43 -22.14 -2.59 26.85
N PRO A 44 -22.42 -2.38 25.55
CA PRO A 44 -21.62 -1.47 24.75
C PRO A 44 -21.44 -0.21 25.58
N ILE A 45 -20.19 0.15 25.90
CA ILE A 45 -19.88 1.43 26.53
C ILE A 45 -20.75 2.45 25.79
N SER A 46 -21.53 3.27 26.49
CA SER A 46 -22.60 4.10 25.90
C SER A 46 -22.11 5.18 24.91
N GLY A 47 -20.85 5.10 24.47
CA GLY A 47 -20.24 5.88 23.39
C GLY A 47 -19.49 5.04 22.34
N ALA A 48 -19.58 3.70 22.36
CA ALA A 48 -18.98 2.85 21.34
C ALA A 48 -19.93 2.72 20.14
N ALA A 49 -19.51 3.26 18.99
CA ALA A 49 -20.26 3.13 17.74
C ALA A 49 -20.28 1.66 17.27
N PHE A 50 -21.47 1.11 17.04
CA PHE A 50 -21.64 -0.21 16.46
C PHE A 50 -21.30 -0.14 14.96
N PHE A 51 -20.30 -0.89 14.53
CA PHE A 51 -19.97 -1.07 13.12
C PHE A 51 -20.42 -2.47 12.66
N PRO A 52 -21.31 -2.56 11.65
CA PRO A 52 -21.71 -3.84 11.08
C PRO A 52 -20.49 -4.63 10.58
N SER A 53 -20.48 -5.94 10.77
CA SER A 53 -19.40 -6.84 10.33
C SER A 53 -19.18 -6.87 8.81
N SER A 54 -20.12 -6.35 8.03
CA SER A 54 -20.02 -6.19 6.57
C SER A 54 -19.41 -4.86 6.14
N LEU A 55 -19.10 -3.94 7.06
CA LEU A 55 -18.56 -2.63 6.74
C LEU A 55 -17.04 -2.60 6.95
N VAL A 56 -16.31 -2.38 5.86
CA VAL A 56 -14.87 -2.09 5.91
C VAL A 56 -14.72 -0.59 6.15
N VAL A 57 -14.32 -0.21 7.37
CA VAL A 57 -14.03 1.19 7.70
C VAL A 57 -12.58 1.49 7.34
N LEU A 58 -12.36 2.31 6.31
CA LEU A 58 -11.02 2.85 6.03
C LEU A 58 -10.79 4.11 6.85
N THR A 59 -9.73 4.11 7.66
CA THR A 59 -9.26 5.36 8.26
C THR A 59 -8.55 6.20 7.19
N PRO A 60 -8.49 7.54 7.34
CA PRO A 60 -7.73 8.39 6.43
C PRO A 60 -6.28 7.93 6.25
N LEU A 61 -5.67 7.39 7.33
CA LEU A 61 -4.31 6.86 7.29
C LEU A 61 -4.22 5.58 6.43
N THR A 62 -5.19 4.67 6.57
CA THR A 62 -5.27 3.45 5.75
C THR A 62 -5.44 3.80 4.27
N ALA A 63 -6.35 4.72 3.96
CA ALA A 63 -6.61 5.18 2.59
C ALA A 63 -5.38 5.87 1.97
N THR A 64 -4.70 6.72 2.75
CA THR A 64 -3.47 7.42 2.30
C THR A 64 -2.33 6.43 2.06
N GLY A 65 -2.13 5.48 2.97
CA GLY A 65 -1.14 4.41 2.80
C GLY A 65 -1.38 3.58 1.54
N ALA A 66 -2.63 3.19 1.29
CA ALA A 66 -3.02 2.47 0.07
C ALA A 66 -2.71 3.29 -1.20
N ALA A 67 -3.09 4.57 -1.24
CA ALA A 67 -2.84 5.44 -2.38
C ALA A 67 -1.33 5.57 -2.69
N ILE A 68 -0.51 5.76 -1.65
CA ILE A 68 0.94 5.84 -1.78
C ILE A 68 1.53 4.53 -2.30
N ALA A 69 1.08 3.39 -1.78
CA ALA A 69 1.53 2.07 -2.24
C ALA A 69 1.19 1.84 -3.72
N ILE A 70 -0.03 2.18 -4.15
CA ILE A 70 -0.48 2.06 -5.54
C ILE A 70 0.40 2.92 -6.46
N ALA A 71 0.67 4.17 -6.08
CA ALA A 71 1.53 5.05 -6.86
C ALA A 71 2.95 4.47 -7.04
N GLY A 72 3.53 3.89 -5.98
CA GLY A 72 4.81 3.19 -6.04
C GLY A 72 4.78 1.97 -6.98
N LEU A 73 3.71 1.16 -6.93
CA LEU A 73 3.53 0.00 -7.81
C LEU A 73 3.40 0.38 -9.29
N ILE A 74 2.67 1.45 -9.59
CA ILE A 74 2.58 2.01 -10.95
C ILE A 74 3.97 2.42 -11.44
N GLY A 75 4.74 3.12 -10.60
CA GLY A 75 6.12 3.49 -10.89
C GLY A 75 7.00 2.29 -11.22
N PHE A 76 6.91 1.21 -10.43
CA PHE A 76 7.61 -0.04 -10.73
C PHE A 76 7.16 -0.67 -12.05
N GLY A 77 5.86 -0.71 -12.33
CA GLY A 77 5.32 -1.26 -13.58
C GLY A 77 5.88 -0.54 -14.80
N VAL A 78 5.95 0.79 -14.76
CA VAL A 78 6.54 1.62 -15.83
C VAL A 78 8.03 1.31 -16.00
N ILE A 79 8.80 1.26 -14.91
CA ILE A 79 10.24 0.98 -14.95
C ILE A 79 10.50 -0.43 -15.49
N ALA A 80 9.75 -1.43 -15.02
CA ALA A 80 9.86 -2.80 -15.49
C ALA A 80 9.54 -2.90 -16.98
N GLY A 81 8.43 -2.30 -17.42
CA GLY A 81 8.04 -2.25 -18.83
C GLY A 81 9.10 -1.58 -19.71
N PHE A 82 9.69 -0.48 -19.23
CA PHE A 82 10.76 0.22 -19.94
C PHE A 82 12.05 -0.61 -20.06
N ILE A 83 12.44 -1.32 -18.99
CA ILE A 83 13.61 -2.21 -19.01
C ILE A 83 13.38 -3.37 -19.99
N VAL A 84 12.19 -3.98 -19.96
CA VAL A 84 11.83 -5.08 -20.86
C VAL A 84 11.78 -4.61 -22.31
N GLY A 85 11.12 -3.48 -22.60
CA GLY A 85 11.07 -2.90 -23.94
C GLY A 85 12.43 -2.54 -24.51
N ARG A 86 13.40 -2.12 -23.67
CA ARG A 86 14.79 -1.88 -24.10
C ARG A 86 15.61 -3.13 -24.40
N ARG A 87 15.15 -4.30 -23.95
CA ARG A 87 15.80 -5.60 -24.20
C ARG A 87 15.27 -6.26 -25.47
N HIS A 88 14.09 -5.86 -25.94
CA HIS A 88 13.55 -6.24 -27.24
C HIS A 88 13.71 -5.06 -28.20
N PRO A 89 14.83 -4.96 -28.96
CA PRO A 89 14.75 -4.20 -30.20
C PRO A 89 13.62 -4.86 -31.00
N THR A 90 12.55 -4.12 -31.28
CA THR A 90 11.55 -4.48 -32.26
C THR A 90 12.28 -4.68 -33.59
N GLY A 91 12.72 -5.92 -33.80
CA GLY A 91 13.32 -6.40 -35.02
C GLY A 91 12.21 -7.02 -35.84
N ARG A 92 11.79 -6.25 -36.86
CA ARG A 92 10.86 -6.57 -37.95
C ARG A 92 9.38 -6.44 -37.65
#